data_AF-A0A8S9ZVT5-F1
#
_entry.id   AF-A0A8S9ZVT5-F1
#
_cell.length_a   1.000
_cell.length_b   1.000
_cell.length_c   1.000
_cell.angle_alpha   90.00
_cell.angle_beta   90.00
_cell.angle_gamma   90.00
#
_symmetry.space_group_name_H-M   'P 1'
#
loop_
_entity.id
_entity.type
_entity.pdbx_description
1 polymer ?
#
loop_
_entity_poly.entity_id
_entity_poly.type
_entity_poly.pdbx_seq_one_letter_code
_entity_poly.pdbx_strand_id
1 'polypeptide(L)'
;MPAIRPPTEKSVCKTIERFNKEAQKSEQETKLEFGSKGFVGNQKFDKKSSDYGRPIVGTKSQARGVRAGSSIMQEVIFLCEIIEKNANGIPPNCSIKFGQLFYIYNNYSQSLVGMLIRARKYGLVDFEGEMLYQRQDDNKEVKLLKSVIQIKESIEYSGDPVNCIKIKDL
;
A
#
# COMPACT_ATOMS: atom_id res chain seq x y z
N MET A 1 10.11 -3.70 -50.84
CA MET A 1 9.08 -4.21 -49.91
C MET A 1 9.70 -5.32 -49.07
N PRO A 2 9.60 -5.31 -47.73
CA PRO A 2 10.13 -6.41 -46.92
C PRO A 2 9.27 -7.67 -47.10
N ALA A 3 9.93 -8.82 -47.34
CA ALA A 3 9.28 -10.12 -47.53
C ALA A 3 8.75 -10.67 -46.19
N ILE A 4 7.48 -11.06 -46.17
CA ILE A 4 6.83 -11.72 -45.03
C ILE A 4 7.35 -13.15 -44.98
N ARG A 5 8.08 -13.53 -43.93
CA ARG A 5 8.56 -14.91 -43.76
C ARG A 5 7.41 -15.82 -43.35
N PRO A 6 7.30 -17.03 -43.92
CA PRO A 6 6.26 -17.98 -43.51
C PRO A 6 6.45 -18.40 -42.05
N PRO A 7 5.36 -18.64 -41.30
CA PRO A 7 5.45 -19.07 -39.91
C PRO A 7 6.17 -20.41 -39.82
N THR A 8 7.14 -20.52 -38.90
CA THR A 8 7.81 -21.79 -38.62
C THR A 8 6.92 -22.70 -37.78
N GLU A 9 7.08 -24.03 -37.87
CA GLU A 9 6.28 -25.00 -37.10
C GLU A 9 6.31 -24.72 -35.58
N LYS A 10 7.48 -24.30 -35.06
CA LYS A 10 7.65 -23.88 -33.65
C LYS A 10 6.77 -22.68 -33.28
N SER A 11 6.50 -21.78 -34.23
CA SER A 11 5.61 -20.61 -34.05
C SER A 11 4.14 -21.03 -33.98
N VAL A 12 3.75 -22.03 -34.76
CA VAL A 12 2.38 -22.56 -34.79
C VAL A 12 2.09 -23.35 -33.51
N CYS A 13 2.98 -24.26 -33.10
CA CYS A 13 2.84 -25.01 -31.85
C CYS A 13 2.71 -24.08 -30.62
N LYS A 14 3.53 -23.03 -30.54
CA LYS A 14 3.45 -22.03 -29.46
C LYS A 14 2.11 -21.28 -29.43
N THR A 15 1.51 -21.05 -30.59
CA THR A 15 0.19 -20.39 -30.70
C THR A 15 -0.92 -21.33 -30.25
N ILE A 16 -0.85 -22.61 -30.64
CA ILE A 16 -1.78 -23.66 -30.20
C ILE A 16 -1.69 -23.88 -28.69
N GLU A 17 -0.48 -23.97 -28.14
CA GLU A 17 -0.26 -24.09 -26.69
C GLU A 17 -0.87 -22.91 -25.92
N ARG A 18 -0.71 -21.69 -26.45
CA ARG A 18 -1.32 -20.50 -25.86
C ARG A 18 -2.85 -20.58 -25.88
N PHE A 19 -3.42 -20.99 -27.01
CA PHE A 19 -4.86 -21.11 -27.18
C PHE A 19 -5.46 -22.17 -26.24
N ASN A 20 -4.80 -23.32 -26.13
CA ASN A 20 -5.19 -24.39 -25.21
C ASN A 20 -5.11 -23.93 -23.75
N LYS A 21 -4.08 -23.15 -23.40
CA LYS A 21 -3.90 -22.61 -22.04
C LYS A 21 -4.97 -21.56 -21.70
N GLU A 22 -5.35 -20.72 -22.66
CA GLU A 22 -6.43 -19.74 -22.50
C GLU A 22 -7.80 -20.43 -22.38
N ALA A 23 -8.07 -21.47 -23.18
CA ALA A 23 -9.28 -22.28 -23.07
C ALA A 23 -9.41 -22.95 -21.69
N GLN A 24 -8.33 -23.57 -21.20
CA GLN A 24 -8.31 -24.17 -19.85
C GLN A 24 -8.54 -23.13 -18.74
N LYS A 25 -7.97 -21.93 -18.87
CA LYS A 25 -8.18 -20.85 -17.90
C LYS A 25 -9.62 -20.35 -17.90
N SER A 26 -10.20 -20.17 -19.09
CA SER A 26 -11.61 -19.76 -19.24
C SER A 26 -12.55 -20.80 -18.64
N GLU A 27 -12.32 -22.09 -18.88
CA GLU A 27 -13.11 -23.16 -18.24
C GLU A 27 -13.02 -23.15 -16.71
N GLN A 28 -11.85 -22.83 -16.14
CA GLN A 28 -11.68 -22.67 -14.69
C GLN A 28 -12.44 -21.46 -14.15
N GLU A 29 -12.42 -20.33 -14.87
CA GLU A 29 -13.15 -19.12 -14.52
C GLU A 29 -14.67 -19.35 -14.59
N THR A 30 -15.17 -20.01 -15.64
CA THR A 30 -16.59 -20.34 -15.80
C THR A 30 -17.14 -21.19 -14.65
N LYS A 31 -16.33 -22.06 -14.02
CA LYS A 31 -16.74 -22.85 -12.84
C LYS A 31 -17.06 -22.00 -11.61
N LEU A 32 -16.51 -20.79 -11.54
CA LEU A 32 -16.71 -19.82 -10.46
C LEU A 32 -17.84 -18.82 -10.77
N GLU A 33 -18.24 -18.69 -12.03
CA GLU A 33 -19.29 -17.76 -12.46
C GLU A 33 -20.70 -18.26 -12.14
N PHE A 34 -21.46 -17.45 -11.41
CA PHE A 34 -22.84 -17.76 -11.04
C PHE A 34 -23.75 -17.82 -12.28
N GLY A 35 -24.46 -18.94 -12.45
CA GLY A 35 -25.38 -19.18 -13.58
C GLY A 35 -24.75 -19.86 -14.80
N SER A 36 -23.45 -20.20 -14.76
CA SER A 36 -22.83 -21.02 -15.80
C SER A 36 -23.22 -22.49 -15.67
N LYS A 37 -23.19 -23.25 -16.78
CA LYS A 37 -23.50 -24.70 -16.77
C LYS A 37 -22.52 -25.52 -15.93
N GLY A 38 -21.34 -24.97 -15.60
CA GLY A 38 -20.28 -25.63 -14.83
C GLY A 38 -20.13 -25.12 -13.41
N PHE A 39 -21.10 -24.35 -12.89
CA PHE A 39 -21.03 -23.72 -11.57
C PHE A 39 -20.95 -24.78 -10.45
N VAL A 40 -19.83 -24.80 -9.74
CA VAL A 40 -19.56 -25.73 -8.62
C VAL A 40 -19.87 -25.12 -7.24
N GLY A 41 -20.50 -23.95 -7.20
CA GLY A 41 -20.83 -23.23 -5.98
C GLY A 41 -19.86 -22.08 -5.68
N ASN A 42 -20.13 -21.34 -4.60
CA ASN A 42 -19.29 -20.23 -4.17
C ASN A 42 -17.90 -20.74 -3.75
N GLN A 43 -16.85 -20.03 -4.16
CA GLN A 43 -15.49 -20.30 -3.70
C GLN A 43 -15.42 -20.21 -2.17
N LYS A 44 -15.12 -21.34 -1.51
CA LYS A 44 -14.90 -21.38 -0.07
C LYS A 44 -13.47 -20.92 0.21
N PHE A 45 -13.35 -19.78 0.86
CA PHE A 45 -12.07 -19.27 1.32
C PHE A 45 -11.85 -19.67 2.78
N ASP A 46 -10.64 -20.13 3.11
CA ASP A 46 -10.24 -20.35 4.49
C ASP A 46 -9.82 -19.02 5.11
N LYS A 47 -10.59 -18.52 6.08
CA LYS A 47 -10.29 -17.27 6.78
C LYS A 47 -9.03 -17.34 7.66
N LYS A 48 -8.56 -18.55 7.98
CA LYS A 48 -7.38 -18.77 8.82
C LYS A 48 -6.10 -18.91 8.00
N SER A 49 -6.19 -18.97 6.66
CA SER A 49 -5.02 -19.11 5.82
C SER A 49 -4.21 -17.81 5.76
N SER A 50 -2.89 -17.91 5.66
CA SER A 50 -1.98 -16.75 5.61
C SER A 50 -2.11 -15.93 4.34
N ASP A 51 -2.67 -16.52 3.28
CA ASP A 51 -2.96 -15.93 1.98
C ASP A 51 -4.41 -15.41 1.85
N TYR A 52 -5.24 -15.57 2.89
CA TYR A 52 -6.60 -15.04 2.89
C TYR A 52 -6.60 -13.52 2.70
N GLY A 53 -7.37 -13.03 1.73
CA GLY A 53 -7.42 -11.61 1.38
C GLY A 53 -6.14 -11.05 0.74
N ARG A 54 -5.18 -11.91 0.35
CA ARG A 54 -3.96 -11.50 -0.35
C ARG A 54 -4.03 -11.85 -1.84
N PRO A 55 -3.43 -11.03 -2.72
CA PRO A 55 -3.30 -11.39 -4.12
C PRO A 55 -2.37 -12.59 -4.29
N ILE A 56 -2.66 -13.42 -5.28
CA ILE A 56 -1.84 -14.58 -5.64
C ILE A 56 -0.40 -14.14 -5.94
N VAL A 57 0.57 -14.90 -5.45
CA VAL A 57 2.00 -14.63 -5.62
C VAL A 57 2.38 -14.65 -7.11
N GLY A 58 3.22 -13.70 -7.53
CA GLY A 58 3.67 -13.51 -8.91
C GLY A 58 2.69 -12.74 -9.81
N THR A 59 1.51 -12.37 -9.31
CA THR A 59 0.54 -11.62 -10.11
C THR A 59 0.86 -10.13 -10.19
N LYS A 60 0.34 -9.46 -11.24
CA LYS A 60 0.38 -8.00 -11.35
C LYS A 60 -0.29 -7.31 -10.15
N SER A 61 -1.32 -7.92 -9.56
CA SER A 61 -2.00 -7.40 -8.39
C SER A 61 -1.09 -7.37 -7.16
N GLN A 62 -0.30 -8.44 -6.94
CA GLN A 62 0.72 -8.44 -5.88
C GLN A 62 1.77 -7.36 -6.11
N ALA A 63 2.31 -7.26 -7.33
CA ALA A 63 3.31 -6.24 -7.67
C ALA A 63 2.80 -4.81 -7.45
N ARG A 64 1.53 -4.53 -7.81
CA ARG A 64 0.87 -3.25 -7.53
C ARG A 64 0.74 -2.99 -6.03
N GLY A 65 0.34 -4.00 -5.25
CA GLY A 65 0.26 -3.89 -3.80
C GLY A 65 1.60 -3.52 -3.18
N VAL A 66 2.66 -4.24 -3.54
CA VAL A 66 4.03 -3.96 -3.06
C VAL A 66 4.47 -2.53 -3.40
N ARG A 67 4.22 -2.08 -4.64
CA ARG A 67 4.55 -0.71 -5.06
C ARG A 67 3.77 0.33 -4.25
N ALA A 68 2.47 0.12 -4.04
CA ALA A 68 1.65 1.01 -3.23
C ALA A 68 2.14 1.06 -1.77
N GLY A 69 2.52 -0.08 -1.18
CA GLY A 69 3.09 -0.14 0.15
C GLY A 69 4.38 0.68 0.29
N SER A 70 5.27 0.60 -0.70
CA SER A 70 6.50 1.40 -0.73
C SER A 70 6.20 2.90 -0.87
N SER A 71 5.29 3.30 -1.76
CA SER A 71 4.86 4.69 -1.89
C SER A 71 4.27 5.25 -0.59
N ILE A 72 3.45 4.46 0.10
CA ILE A 72 2.89 4.82 1.40
C ILE A 72 3.98 5.05 2.45
N MET A 73 5.02 4.20 2.48
CA MET A 73 6.14 4.38 3.40
C MET A 73 6.83 5.73 3.17
N GLN A 74 7.03 6.11 1.91
CA GLN A 74 7.61 7.42 1.57
C GLN A 74 6.70 8.58 1.99
N GLU A 75 5.39 8.45 1.85
CA GLU A 75 4.44 9.46 2.35
C GLU A 75 4.52 9.62 3.88
N VAL A 76 4.72 8.53 4.63
CA VAL A 76 4.88 8.60 6.09
C VAL A 76 6.18 9.32 6.47
N ILE A 77 7.29 9.06 5.77
CA ILE A 77 8.56 9.76 6.00
C ILE A 77 8.40 11.25 5.67
N PHE A 78 7.78 11.56 4.54
CA PHE A 78 7.50 12.93 4.12
C PHE A 78 6.60 13.68 5.12
N LEU A 79 5.58 13.02 5.68
CA LEU A 79 4.77 13.60 6.76
C LEU A 79 5.64 13.98 7.96
N CYS A 80 6.55 13.11 8.38
CA CYS A 80 7.44 13.41 9.51
C CYS A 80 8.38 14.60 9.20
N GLU A 81 8.86 14.72 7.97
CA GLU A 81 9.64 15.88 7.49
C GLU A 81 8.87 17.19 7.57
N ILE A 82 7.61 17.18 7.12
CA ILE A 82 6.75 18.36 7.17
C ILE A 82 6.46 18.74 8.62
N ILE A 83 6.23 17.78 9.51
CA ILE A 83 6.04 18.04 10.94
C ILE A 83 7.31 18.65 11.53
N GLU A 84 8.47 18.00 11.41
CA GLU A 84 9.72 18.48 12.02
C GLU A 84 10.11 19.89 11.55
N LYS A 85 9.85 20.21 10.27
CA LYS A 85 10.15 21.53 9.68
C LYS A 85 9.24 22.66 10.20
N ASN A 86 8.00 22.36 10.56
CA ASN A 86 6.98 23.39 10.87
C ASN A 86 6.52 23.36 12.34
N ALA A 87 6.91 22.34 13.09
CA ALA A 87 6.63 22.19 14.50
C ALA A 87 7.53 23.07 15.36
N ASN A 88 7.09 23.29 16.60
CA ASN A 88 7.91 23.95 17.61
C ASN A 88 8.66 22.89 18.43
N GLY A 89 9.92 23.18 18.76
CA GLY A 89 10.77 22.31 19.57
C GLY A 89 11.57 21.29 18.75
N ILE A 90 12.23 20.38 19.47
CA ILE A 90 13.08 19.33 18.89
C ILE A 90 12.54 17.99 19.39
N PRO A 91 12.46 16.95 18.53
CA PRO A 91 11.98 15.63 18.96
C PRO A 91 12.77 15.11 20.16
N PRO A 92 12.13 14.50 21.17
CA PRO A 92 10.71 14.08 21.20
C PRO A 92 9.72 15.17 21.66
N ASN A 93 10.20 16.35 22.09
CA ASN A 93 9.34 17.47 22.51
C ASN A 93 8.94 18.38 21.32
N CYS A 94 8.80 17.79 20.13
CA CYS A 94 8.43 18.47 18.89
C CYS A 94 6.93 18.31 18.67
N SER A 95 6.21 19.42 18.57
CA SER A 95 4.75 19.39 18.35
C SER A 95 4.26 20.49 17.42
N ILE A 96 3.19 20.18 16.69
CA ILE A 96 2.47 21.11 15.81
C ILE A 96 0.97 20.97 16.05
N LYS A 97 0.24 22.09 15.95
CA LYS A 97 -1.23 22.07 15.99
C LYS A 97 -1.79 21.40 14.74
N PHE A 98 -2.81 20.56 14.92
CA PHE A 98 -3.44 19.84 13.81
C PHE A 98 -3.96 20.76 12.70
N GLY A 99 -4.62 21.88 13.04
CA GLY A 99 -5.16 22.79 12.03
C GLY A 99 -4.08 23.41 11.14
N GLN A 100 -2.94 23.78 11.75
CA GLN A 100 -1.77 24.29 11.02
C GLN A 100 -1.17 23.20 10.12
N LEU A 101 -0.97 22.00 10.66
CA LEU A 101 -0.46 20.87 9.89
C LEU A 101 -1.39 20.52 8.73
N PHE A 102 -2.70 20.52 8.94
CA PHE A 102 -3.71 20.27 7.91
C PHE A 102 -3.62 21.27 6.77
N TYR A 103 -3.53 22.56 7.08
CA TYR A 103 -3.41 23.60 6.07
C TYR A 103 -2.13 23.46 5.22
N ILE A 104 -0.99 23.19 5.88
CA ILE A 104 0.30 23.01 5.20
C ILE A 104 0.27 21.75 4.33
N TYR A 105 -0.16 20.62 4.90
CA TYR A 105 -0.12 19.33 4.24
C TYR A 105 -1.09 19.23 3.06
N ASN A 106 -2.22 19.95 3.10
CA ASN A 106 -3.20 19.99 2.03
C ASN A 106 -2.65 20.56 0.70
N ASN A 107 -1.54 21.31 0.73
CA ASN A 107 -0.83 21.73 -0.48
C ASN A 107 -0.11 20.57 -1.20
N TYR A 108 0.14 19.47 -0.48
CA TYR A 108 0.83 18.29 -0.99
C TYR A 108 -0.13 17.11 -1.20
N SER A 109 -1.01 16.84 -0.23
CA SER A 109 -1.97 15.73 -0.29
C SER A 109 -3.17 15.93 0.65
N GLN A 110 -4.31 15.37 0.27
CA GLN A 110 -5.55 15.37 1.05
C GLN A 110 -5.62 14.20 2.07
N SER A 111 -4.59 13.34 2.13
CA SER A 111 -4.59 12.10 2.92
C SER A 111 -4.03 12.24 4.35
N LEU A 112 -3.90 13.45 4.89
CA LEU A 112 -3.19 13.72 6.16
C LEU A 112 -3.63 12.81 7.31
N VAL A 113 -4.93 12.75 7.60
CA VAL A 113 -5.43 11.99 8.77
C VAL A 113 -5.11 10.50 8.64
N GLY A 114 -5.22 9.95 7.43
CA GLY A 114 -4.83 8.57 7.15
C GLY A 114 -3.33 8.33 7.33
N MET A 115 -2.49 9.30 6.94
CA MET A 115 -1.04 9.23 7.15
C MET A 115 -0.66 9.36 8.63
N LEU A 116 -1.35 10.21 9.40
CA LEU A 116 -1.15 10.35 10.84
C LEU A 116 -1.47 9.06 11.59
N ILE A 117 -2.62 8.43 11.29
CA ILE A 117 -2.99 7.13 11.86
C ILE A 117 -1.95 6.07 11.51
N ARG A 118 -1.46 6.08 10.27
CA ARG A 118 -0.43 5.14 9.82
C ARG A 118 0.92 5.39 10.51
N ALA A 119 1.36 6.64 10.65
CA ALA A 119 2.58 6.99 11.36
C ALA A 119 2.51 6.60 12.84
N ARG A 120 1.33 6.80 13.47
CA ARG A 120 1.05 6.37 14.85
C ARG A 120 1.14 4.85 15.02
N LYS A 121 0.64 4.06 14.06
CA LYS A 121 0.76 2.59 14.08
C LYS A 121 2.23 2.12 14.25
N TYR A 122 3.18 2.91 13.75
CA TYR A 122 4.61 2.64 13.85
C TYR A 122 5.31 3.45 14.96
N GLY A 123 4.57 4.12 15.85
CA GLY A 123 5.15 4.87 16.97
C GLY A 123 6.04 6.04 16.55
N LEU A 124 5.78 6.66 15.39
CA LEU A 124 6.52 7.82 14.91
C LEU A 124 5.90 9.14 15.37
N VAL A 125 4.57 9.14 15.52
CA VAL A 125 3.76 10.30 15.85
C VAL A 125 2.74 9.91 16.91
N ASP A 126 2.41 10.86 17.78
CA ASP A 126 1.31 10.74 18.74
C ASP A 126 0.38 11.96 18.71
N PHE A 127 -0.88 11.76 19.06
CA PHE A 127 -1.88 12.82 19.20
C PHE A 127 -3.02 12.34 20.10
N GLU A 128 -3.88 13.24 20.56
CA GLU A 128 -4.98 12.87 21.45
C GLU A 128 -6.20 12.33 20.67
N GLY A 129 -6.70 11.16 21.09
CA GLY A 129 -7.89 10.52 20.53
C GLY A 129 -7.63 9.62 19.32
N GLU A 130 -8.68 8.98 18.80
CA GLU A 130 -8.57 8.00 17.71
C GLU A 130 -8.35 8.66 16.34
N MET A 131 -9.03 9.77 16.09
CA MET A 131 -9.02 10.50 14.82
C MET A 131 -9.09 12.02 15.08
N LEU A 132 -8.65 12.81 14.09
CA LEU A 132 -8.70 14.27 14.10
C LEU A 132 -9.60 14.77 12.99
N TYR A 133 -10.50 15.69 13.32
CA TYR A 133 -11.45 16.31 12.41
C TYR A 133 -11.14 17.79 12.22
N GLN A 134 -11.14 18.24 10.97
CA GLN A 134 -10.90 19.65 10.63
C GLN A 134 -11.92 20.55 11.34
N ARG A 135 -11.49 21.74 11.76
CA ARG A 135 -12.28 22.76 12.51
C ARG A 135 -12.61 22.38 13.95
N GLN A 136 -12.83 21.10 14.23
CA GLN A 136 -13.12 20.63 15.59
C GLN A 136 -11.83 20.43 16.40
N ASP A 137 -10.84 19.75 15.82
CA ASP A 137 -9.62 19.32 16.50
C ASP A 137 -8.41 20.19 16.16
N ASP A 138 -8.60 21.36 15.54
CA ASP A 138 -7.51 22.20 15.01
C ASP A 138 -6.47 22.60 16.07
N ASN A 139 -6.87 22.66 17.34
CA ASN A 139 -6.01 23.01 18.47
C ASN A 139 -5.27 21.81 19.10
N LYS A 140 -5.60 20.57 18.73
CA LYS A 140 -4.91 19.39 19.26
C LYS A 140 -3.48 19.33 18.76
N GLU A 141 -2.59 18.90 19.65
CA GLU A 141 -1.18 18.73 19.33
C GLU A 141 -0.91 17.39 18.67
N VAL A 142 -0.14 17.45 17.58
CA VAL A 142 0.48 16.30 16.93
C VAL A 142 1.95 16.33 17.30
N LYS A 143 2.41 15.30 18.03
CA LYS A 143 3.77 15.18 18.56
C LYS A 143 4.60 14.25 17.68
N LEU A 144 5.81 14.67 17.34
CA LEU A 144 6.78 13.84 16.62
C LEU A 144 7.72 13.17 17.63
N LEU A 145 7.73 11.84 17.66
CA LEU A 145 8.41 11.06 18.70
C LEU A 145 9.89 10.79 18.39
N LYS A 146 10.29 10.84 17.12
CA LYS A 146 11.67 10.60 16.64
C LYS A 146 12.05 11.65 15.60
N SER A 147 13.33 12.02 15.54
CA SER A 147 13.79 12.94 14.49
C SER A 147 13.75 12.29 13.11
N VAL A 148 13.59 13.07 12.05
CA VAL A 148 13.52 12.51 10.69
C VAL A 148 14.79 11.73 10.34
N ILE A 149 15.94 12.16 10.86
CA ILE A 149 17.22 11.47 10.66
C ILE A 149 17.13 10.05 11.24
N GLN A 150 16.72 9.92 12.50
CA GLN A 150 16.54 8.61 13.15
C GLN A 150 15.48 7.76 12.45
N ILE A 151 14.40 8.38 11.98
CA ILE A 151 13.32 7.71 11.24
C ILE A 151 13.87 7.10 9.94
N LYS A 152 14.65 7.85 9.16
CA LYS A 152 15.24 7.38 7.90
C LYS A 152 16.24 6.25 8.09
N GLU A 153 16.99 6.27 9.19
CA GLU A 153 17.97 5.22 9.52
C GLU A 153 17.31 3.94 10.04
N SER A 154 16.20 4.07 10.76
CA SER A 154 15.51 2.94 11.39
C SER A 154 14.42 2.29 10.53
N ILE A 155 13.87 2.99 9.53
CA ILE A 155 12.75 2.46 8.72
C ILE A 155 13.25 1.74 7.47
N GLU A 156 12.71 0.53 7.27
CA GLU A 156 12.82 -0.20 6.02
C GLU A 156 11.47 -0.65 5.49
N TYR A 157 11.40 -0.84 4.17
CA TYR A 157 10.21 -1.41 3.55
C TYR A 157 10.09 -2.89 3.91
N SER A 158 8.95 -3.26 4.49
CA SER A 158 8.70 -4.59 5.01
C SER A 158 8.60 -5.69 3.95
N GLY A 159 8.18 -5.34 2.74
CA GLY A 159 7.73 -6.28 1.71
C GLY A 159 6.21 -6.51 1.72
N ASP A 160 5.54 -6.23 2.84
CA ASP A 160 4.09 -6.41 3.00
C ASP A 160 3.34 -5.08 2.84
N PRO A 161 2.41 -4.93 1.88
CA PRO A 161 1.60 -3.72 1.75
C PRO A 161 0.75 -3.37 2.98
N VAL A 162 0.35 -4.34 3.80
CA VAL A 162 -0.48 -4.08 5.00
C VAL A 162 0.36 -3.51 6.15
N ASN A 163 1.57 -4.04 6.30
CA ASN A 163 2.55 -3.66 7.31
C ASN A 163 3.80 -3.15 6.59
N CYS A 164 3.67 -2.03 5.86
CA CYS A 164 4.69 -1.53 4.94
C CYS A 164 6.01 -1.10 5.58
N ILE A 165 6.03 -0.74 6.86
CA ILE A 165 7.23 -0.28 7.56
C ILE A 165 7.70 -1.36 8.54
N LYS A 166 8.99 -1.70 8.48
CA LYS A 166 9.73 -2.39 9.54
C LYS A 166 10.62 -1.37 10.23
N ILE A 167 10.56 -1.31 11.55
CA ILE A 167 11.46 -0.50 12.36
C ILE A 167 12.59 -1.41 12.83
N LYS A 168 13.82 -1.02 12.56
CA LYS A 168 15.00 -1.61 13.19
C LYS A 168 15.16 -0.98 14.57
N ASP A 169 15.38 -1.83 15.57
CA ASP A 169 15.90 -1.38 16.85
C ASP A 169 17.37 -0.99 16.62
N LEU A 170 17.66 0.31 16.81
CA LEU A 170 19.00 0.88 16.78
C LEU A 170 19.67 0.72 18.14
#